data_AF-A0A661QU04-F1
#
_entry.id   AF-A0A661QU04-F1
#
_cell.length_a   1.000
_cell.length_b   1.000
_cell.length_c   1.000
_cell.angle_alpha   90.00
_cell.angle_beta   90.00
_cell.angle_gamma   90.00
#
_symmetry.space_group_name_H-M   'P 1'
#
loop_
_entity.id
_entity.type
_entity.pdbx_description
1 polymer ?
#
loop_
_entity_poly.entity_id
_entity_poly.type
_entity_poly.pdbx_seq_one_letter_code
_entity_poly.pdbx_strand_id
1 'polypeptide(L)'
;MIKFFTNRQAANWLEINLSKWKRWSREFLPPDPLGGMQSGFARQYSPDGAFTVYFGGHLVADLKFTIPEAKQIVKDLHSWFAEKGFYFHGRRNSAINQGVDQLIKKYIIFIEREKDPDNTIRFIYTIRGIISNEPVNYNGVEIMKELYMETTIGLHTKKISAVDMNIVKTVNITDILNNFVLRLNLNRSRYPALSSVNSSRS
;
A
#
# COMPACT_ATOMS: atom_id res chain seq x y z
N MET A 1 -11.93 -4.72 20.29
CA MET A 1 -10.92 -3.86 20.93
C MET A 1 -9.92 -3.43 19.87
N ILE A 2 -9.62 -2.13 19.76
CA ILE A 2 -8.59 -1.62 18.83
C ILE A 2 -7.24 -1.98 19.43
N LYS A 3 -6.42 -2.73 18.68
CA LYS A 3 -5.07 -3.13 19.12
C LYS A 3 -4.11 -1.99 18.84
N PHE A 4 -3.43 -1.51 19.86
CA PHE A 4 -2.34 -0.55 19.73
C PHE A 4 -0.99 -1.25 19.87
N PHE A 5 0.01 -0.73 19.17
CA PHE A 5 1.37 -1.26 19.19
C PHE A 5 2.32 -0.21 19.72
N THR A 6 3.34 -0.62 20.48
CA THR A 6 4.50 0.23 20.78
C THR A 6 5.55 0.09 19.69
N ASN A 7 6.53 1.01 19.67
CA ASN A 7 7.72 0.91 18.81
C ASN A 7 8.40 -0.46 18.89
N ARG A 8 8.58 -1.00 20.11
CA ARG A 8 9.26 -2.29 20.32
C ARG A 8 8.45 -3.45 19.74
N GLN A 9 7.14 -3.47 19.96
CA GLN A 9 6.26 -4.51 19.44
C GLN A 9 6.20 -4.49 17.91
N ALA A 10 5.95 -3.32 17.32
CA ALA A 10 5.87 -3.19 15.87
C ALA A 10 7.19 -3.56 15.18
N ALA A 11 8.31 -3.04 15.66
CA ALA A 11 9.64 -3.36 15.13
C ALA A 11 9.95 -4.87 15.25
N ASN A 12 9.68 -5.48 16.42
CA ASN A 12 9.94 -6.90 16.65
C ASN A 12 9.08 -7.79 15.77
N TRP A 13 7.76 -7.56 15.74
CA TRP A 13 6.82 -8.42 15.00
C TRP A 13 6.97 -8.28 13.48
N LEU A 14 7.32 -7.10 12.99
CA LEU A 14 7.59 -6.86 11.56
C LEU A 14 9.04 -7.18 11.17
N GLU A 15 9.88 -7.63 12.11
CA GLU A 15 11.30 -7.92 11.91
C GLU A 15 12.09 -6.72 11.33
N ILE A 16 11.69 -5.51 11.71
CA ILE A 16 12.34 -4.26 11.30
C ILE A 16 13.24 -3.78 12.44
N ASN A 17 14.45 -3.34 12.12
CA ASN A 17 15.31 -2.73 13.12
C ASN A 17 14.61 -1.55 13.84
N LEU A 18 14.63 -1.56 15.17
CA LEU A 18 13.92 -0.58 16.00
C LEU A 18 14.27 0.88 15.68
N SER A 19 15.54 1.17 15.37
CA SER A 19 15.97 2.52 15.00
C SER A 19 15.41 2.96 13.65
N LYS A 20 15.35 2.04 12.66
CA LYS A 20 14.71 2.28 11.36
C LYS A 20 13.22 2.54 11.54
N TRP A 21 12.53 1.69 12.31
CA TRP A 21 11.11 1.87 12.60
C TRP A 21 10.82 3.24 13.25
N LYS A 22 11.57 3.61 14.30
CA LYS A 22 11.45 4.92 14.95
C LYS A 22 11.70 6.08 13.98
N ARG A 23 12.70 5.95 13.09
CA ARG A 23 12.96 6.96 12.06
C ARG A 23 11.78 7.09 11.10
N TRP A 24 11.36 6.00 10.46
CA TRP A 24 10.22 6.01 9.54
C TRP A 24 8.94 6.52 10.20
N SER A 25 8.70 6.13 11.44
CA SER A 25 7.56 6.63 12.21
C SER A 25 7.55 8.15 12.37
N ARG A 26 8.71 8.79 12.57
CA ARG A 26 8.79 10.25 12.65
C ARG A 26 8.55 10.94 11.31
N GLU A 27 8.86 10.26 10.20
CA GLU A 27 8.76 10.81 8.86
C GLU A 27 7.35 10.70 8.27
N PHE A 28 6.69 9.55 8.49
CA PHE A 28 5.43 9.19 7.82
C PHE A 28 4.18 9.45 8.67
N LEU A 29 4.32 9.76 9.95
CA LEU A 29 3.20 10.09 10.83
C LEU A 29 3.39 11.50 11.40
N PRO A 30 2.29 12.22 11.72
CA PRO A 30 2.38 13.51 12.40
C PRO A 30 3.10 13.38 13.76
N PRO A 31 3.53 14.47 14.40
CA PRO A 31 4.03 14.41 15.77
C PRO A 31 3.07 13.65 16.70
N ASP A 32 3.62 12.92 17.66
CA ASP A 32 2.81 12.17 18.62
C ASP A 32 2.00 13.15 19.48
N PRO A 33 0.65 13.09 19.47
CA PRO A 33 -0.19 14.00 20.24
C PRO A 33 0.07 13.93 21.75
N LEU A 34 0.53 12.79 22.27
CA LEU A 34 0.82 12.61 23.69
C LEU A 34 2.29 12.84 24.03
N GLY A 35 3.19 12.61 23.07
CA GLY A 35 4.63 12.78 23.26
C GLY A 35 5.07 14.22 23.51
N GLY A 36 4.25 15.22 23.14
CA GLY A 36 4.50 16.63 23.41
C GLY A 36 3.97 17.13 24.77
N MET A 37 3.07 16.39 25.42
CA MET A 37 2.43 16.83 26.67
C MET A 37 3.11 16.29 27.93
N GLN A 38 3.72 15.10 27.89
CA GLN A 38 4.44 14.51 29.03
C GLN A 38 5.67 13.72 28.57
N SER A 39 6.84 14.16 29.05
CA SER A 39 8.11 13.42 28.89
C SER A 39 7.97 12.02 29.50
N GLY A 40 8.05 10.97 28.69
CA GLY A 40 8.04 9.58 29.15
C GLY A 40 7.05 8.64 28.45
N PHE A 41 6.06 9.17 27.71
CA PHE A 41 5.12 8.31 26.98
C PHE A 41 5.70 7.83 25.64
N ALA A 42 5.74 6.51 25.47
CA ALA A 42 6.17 5.90 24.22
C ALA A 42 5.03 5.91 23.19
N ARG A 43 5.36 6.31 21.96
CA ARG A 43 4.41 6.32 20.84
C ARG A 43 3.68 5.00 20.68
N GLN A 44 2.35 5.12 20.60
CA GLN A 44 1.45 4.03 20.28
C GLN A 44 0.93 4.18 18.85
N TYR A 45 0.83 3.05 18.14
CA TYR A 45 0.37 2.98 16.77
C TYR A 45 -0.99 2.31 16.72
N SER A 46 -1.97 2.94 16.08
CA SER A 46 -3.13 2.22 15.54
C SER A 46 -2.68 1.28 14.42
N PRO A 47 -3.49 0.27 14.03
CA PRO A 47 -3.18 -0.56 12.88
C PRO A 47 -2.95 0.25 11.60
N ASP A 48 -3.76 1.29 11.38
CA ASP A 48 -3.64 2.17 10.21
C ASP A 48 -2.32 2.94 10.23
N GLY A 49 -1.99 3.58 11.37
CA GLY A 49 -0.73 4.29 11.51
C GLY A 49 0.48 3.38 11.39
N ALA A 50 0.41 2.16 11.92
CA ALA A 50 1.47 1.17 11.75
C ALA A 50 1.61 0.73 10.29
N PHE A 51 0.49 0.52 9.56
CA PHE A 51 0.51 0.15 8.15
C PHE A 51 1.11 1.27 7.30
N THR A 52 0.75 2.53 7.55
CA THR A 52 1.33 3.70 6.88
C THR A 52 2.85 3.76 7.02
N VAL A 53 3.37 3.52 8.24
CA VAL A 53 4.83 3.48 8.49
C VAL A 53 5.49 2.30 7.81
N TYR A 54 4.85 1.12 7.86
CA TYR A 54 5.35 -0.10 7.23
C TYR A 54 5.45 0.04 5.72
N PHE A 55 4.37 0.53 5.08
CA PHE A 55 4.33 0.78 3.63
C PHE A 55 5.34 1.86 3.21
N GLY A 56 5.39 3.00 3.89
CA GLY A 56 6.40 4.04 3.63
C GLY A 56 7.84 3.51 3.79
N GLY A 57 8.06 2.65 4.79
CA GLY A 57 9.33 1.95 4.98
C GLY A 57 9.71 1.05 3.81
N HIS A 58 8.76 0.27 3.27
CA HIS A 58 8.96 -0.57 2.08
C HIS A 58 9.33 0.26 0.84
N LEU A 59 8.66 1.39 0.61
CA LEU A 59 8.98 2.30 -0.49
C LEU A 59 10.44 2.78 -0.42
N VAL A 60 10.95 3.09 0.77
CA VAL A 60 12.33 3.56 0.97
C VAL A 60 13.34 2.42 0.93
N ALA A 61 13.09 1.35 1.68
CA ALA A 61 14.06 0.27 1.88
C ALA A 61 14.20 -0.62 0.63
N ASP A 62 13.08 -0.96 0.01
CA ASP A 62 13.04 -1.99 -1.02
C ASP A 62 12.94 -1.36 -2.41
N LEU A 63 12.08 -0.34 -2.56
CA LEU A 63 11.90 0.36 -3.84
C LEU A 63 12.83 1.55 -4.02
N LYS A 64 13.65 1.91 -3.02
CA LYS A 64 14.68 2.95 -3.10
C LYS A 64 14.16 4.35 -3.40
N PHE A 65 12.90 4.66 -3.07
CA PHE A 65 12.43 6.04 -3.05
C PHE A 65 13.12 6.82 -1.94
N THR A 66 13.36 8.10 -2.17
CA THR A 66 13.78 9.01 -1.10
C THR A 66 12.64 9.21 -0.09
N ILE A 67 12.94 9.69 1.12
CA ILE A 67 11.91 9.94 2.13
C ILE A 67 10.85 10.95 1.65
N PRO A 68 11.21 12.10 1.03
CA PRO A 68 10.21 13.02 0.48
C PRO A 68 9.31 12.39 -0.57
N GLU A 69 9.87 11.59 -1.49
CA GLU A 69 9.10 10.88 -2.52
C GLU A 69 8.14 9.86 -1.90
N ALA A 70 8.64 9.03 -0.97
CA ALA A 70 7.80 8.04 -0.28
C ALA A 70 6.66 8.72 0.51
N LYS A 71 6.91 9.88 1.13
CA LYS A 71 5.87 10.66 1.83
C LYS A 71 4.79 11.15 0.86
N GLN A 72 5.19 11.62 -0.32
CA GLN A 72 4.26 12.03 -1.36
C GLN A 72 3.41 10.83 -1.83
N ILE A 73 4.05 9.69 -2.11
CA ILE A 73 3.36 8.46 -2.52
C ILE A 73 2.34 7.98 -1.49
N VAL A 74 2.74 7.93 -0.22
CA VAL A 74 1.83 7.56 0.89
C VAL A 74 0.65 8.52 0.97
N LYS A 75 0.88 9.82 0.79
CA LYS A 75 -0.17 10.84 0.82
C LYS A 75 -1.15 10.69 -0.35
N ASP A 76 -0.64 10.50 -1.56
CA ASP A 76 -1.45 10.39 -2.78
C ASP A 76 -2.34 9.14 -2.75
N LEU A 77 -1.80 8.01 -2.27
CA LEU A 77 -2.53 6.74 -2.19
C LEU A 77 -3.46 6.64 -0.98
N HIS A 78 -3.38 7.59 -0.02
CA HIS A 78 -4.09 7.48 1.26
C HIS A 78 -5.61 7.33 1.09
N SER A 79 -6.23 8.21 0.28
CA SER A 79 -7.68 8.17 0.06
C SER A 79 -8.10 6.86 -0.63
N TRP A 80 -7.30 6.39 -1.59
CA TRP A 80 -7.56 5.14 -2.29
C TRP A 80 -7.42 3.92 -1.36
N PHE A 81 -6.42 3.89 -0.48
CA PHE A 81 -6.28 2.86 0.57
C PHE A 81 -7.48 2.83 1.52
N ALA A 82 -7.99 4.00 1.91
CA ALA A 82 -9.17 4.09 2.76
C ALA A 82 -10.43 3.55 2.05
N GLU A 83 -10.60 3.87 0.76
CA GLU A 83 -11.72 3.42 -0.06
C GLU A 83 -11.70 1.91 -0.30
N LYS A 84 -10.55 1.35 -0.68
CA LYS A 84 -10.40 -0.07 -1.00
C LYS A 84 -10.21 -0.99 0.22
N GLY A 85 -10.22 -0.43 1.43
CA GLY A 85 -10.19 -1.20 2.67
C GLY A 85 -8.80 -1.77 3.03
N PHE A 86 -7.74 -1.03 2.69
CA PHE A 86 -6.38 -1.32 3.18
C PHE A 86 -6.16 -0.85 4.63
N TYR A 87 -6.98 0.09 5.10
CA TYR A 87 -6.99 0.54 6.49
C TYR A 87 -8.06 -0.19 7.31
N PHE A 88 -7.71 -0.54 8.54
CA PHE A 88 -8.54 -1.17 9.57
C PHE A 88 -9.82 -0.39 9.88
N HIS A 89 -9.77 0.95 9.88
CA HIS A 89 -10.95 1.81 10.02
C HIS A 89 -11.49 2.33 8.68
N GLY A 90 -11.06 1.75 7.55
CA GLY A 90 -11.65 2.02 6.24
C GLY A 90 -13.17 1.91 6.35
N ARG A 91 -13.88 2.97 5.92
CA ARG A 91 -15.31 3.18 6.18
C ARG A 91 -16.10 1.87 6.02
N ARG A 92 -16.77 1.42 7.08
CA ARG A 92 -17.91 0.47 6.95
C ARG A 92 -19.07 1.07 6.14
N ASN A 93 -19.00 2.35 5.81
CA ASN A 93 -20.02 3.13 5.10
C ASN A 93 -19.62 3.48 3.66
N SER A 94 -18.54 2.92 3.11
CA SER A 94 -18.52 2.78 1.65
C SER A 94 -19.64 1.80 1.37
N ALA A 95 -20.73 2.30 0.78
CA ALA A 95 -21.79 1.46 0.22
C ALA A 95 -21.13 0.19 -0.31
N ILE A 96 -21.59 -0.97 0.18
CA ILE A 96 -21.26 -2.31 -0.34
C ILE A 96 -20.69 -2.12 -1.74
N ASN A 97 -19.38 -2.31 -1.96
CA ASN A 97 -18.76 -2.09 -3.27
C ASN A 97 -19.51 -2.99 -4.26
N GLN A 98 -20.62 -2.51 -4.82
CA GLN A 98 -21.55 -3.31 -5.61
C GLN A 98 -20.98 -3.28 -7.02
N GLY A 99 -20.44 -4.42 -7.46
CA GLY A 99 -19.83 -4.56 -8.78
C GLY A 99 -18.52 -5.34 -8.76
N VAL A 100 -17.65 -5.01 -9.71
CA VAL A 100 -16.42 -5.75 -10.05
C VAL A 100 -15.39 -5.76 -8.91
N ASP A 101 -15.39 -4.76 -8.02
CA ASP A 101 -14.43 -4.65 -6.92
C ASP A 101 -14.45 -5.86 -5.96
N GLN A 102 -15.60 -6.52 -5.79
CA GLN A 102 -15.71 -7.74 -4.95
C GLN A 102 -14.99 -8.94 -5.58
N LEU A 103 -14.82 -8.93 -6.90
CA LEU A 103 -14.19 -10.00 -7.64
C LEU A 103 -12.67 -9.86 -7.65
N ILE A 104 -12.13 -8.70 -7.26
CA ILE A 104 -10.70 -8.45 -7.25
C ILE A 104 -10.05 -9.26 -6.13
N LYS A 105 -9.13 -10.15 -6.51
CA LYS A 105 -8.35 -11.02 -5.62
C LYS A 105 -7.06 -10.37 -5.14
N LYS A 106 -6.50 -9.45 -5.94
CA LYS A 106 -5.18 -8.89 -5.71
C LYS A 106 -5.02 -7.53 -6.36
N TYR A 107 -4.30 -6.63 -5.70
CA TYR A 107 -3.93 -5.32 -6.23
C TYR A 107 -2.42 -5.21 -6.43
N ILE A 108 -2.05 -4.64 -7.58
CA ILE A 108 -0.69 -4.25 -7.91
C ILE A 108 -0.70 -2.75 -8.24
N ILE A 109 0.26 -1.99 -7.72
CA ILE A 109 0.44 -0.58 -8.00
C ILE A 109 1.72 -0.42 -8.81
N PHE A 110 1.59 0.16 -10.00
CA PHE A 110 2.69 0.63 -10.82
C PHE A 110 2.90 2.11 -10.52
N ILE A 111 4.10 2.45 -10.07
CA ILE A 111 4.47 3.81 -9.69
C ILE A 111 5.43 4.33 -10.75
N GLU A 112 4.94 5.28 -11.53
CA GLU A 112 5.69 6.00 -12.54
C GLU A 112 6.16 7.32 -11.97
N ARG A 113 7.42 7.66 -12.22
CA ARG A 113 8.01 8.95 -11.88
C ARG A 113 8.01 9.79 -13.15
N GLU A 114 7.34 10.95 -13.10
CA GLU A 114 7.38 11.93 -14.17
C GLU A 114 8.15 13.16 -13.69
N LYS A 115 9.07 13.64 -14.53
CA LYS A 115 9.82 14.85 -14.27
C LYS A 115 9.24 15.97 -15.13
N ASP A 116 8.58 16.92 -14.50
CA ASP A 116 8.04 18.10 -15.17
C ASP A 116 9.20 18.97 -15.72
N PRO A 117 9.04 19.68 -16.85
CA PRO A 117 9.94 20.74 -17.31
C PRO A 117 10.50 21.64 -16.20
N ASP A 118 9.69 21.94 -15.16
CA ASP A 118 10.10 22.76 -14.02
C ASP A 118 10.96 22.02 -12.98
N ASN A 119 11.49 20.84 -13.33
CA ASN A 119 12.28 19.95 -12.46
C ASN A 119 11.49 19.45 -11.22
N THR A 120 10.17 19.60 -11.22
CA THR A 120 9.28 19.04 -10.18
C THR A 120 9.01 17.58 -10.47
N ILE A 121 9.10 16.75 -9.43
CA ILE A 121 8.82 15.31 -9.53
C ILE A 121 7.35 15.10 -9.25
N ARG A 122 6.67 14.42 -10.18
CA ARG A 122 5.30 13.95 -10.03
C ARG A 122 5.26 12.45 -10.11
N PHE A 123 4.21 11.87 -9.55
CA PHE A 123 3.96 10.45 -9.59
C PHE A 123 2.64 10.16 -10.25
N ILE A 124 2.65 9.16 -11.11
CA ILE A 124 1.45 8.59 -11.72
C ILE A 124 1.35 7.15 -11.21
N TYR A 125 0.16 6.78 -10.77
CA TYR A 125 -0.11 5.47 -10.19
C TYR A 125 -1.10 4.75 -11.08
N THR A 126 -0.67 3.66 -11.71
CA THR A 126 -1.59 2.73 -12.37
C THR A 126 -1.83 1.58 -11.41
N ILE A 127 -3.08 1.40 -10.99
CA ILE A 127 -3.46 0.38 -10.02
C ILE A 127 -4.25 -0.69 -10.72
N ARG A 128 -3.71 -1.90 -10.77
CA ARG A 128 -4.33 -3.07 -11.36
C ARG A 128 -4.95 -3.94 -10.29
N GLY A 129 -6.27 -4.12 -10.34
CA GLY A 129 -7.01 -5.12 -9.59
C GLY A 129 -7.20 -6.39 -10.42
N ILE A 130 -6.52 -7.47 -10.04
CA ILE A 130 -6.60 -8.77 -10.70
C ILE A 130 -7.84 -9.52 -10.20
N ILE A 131 -8.72 -9.90 -11.13
CA ILE A 131 -9.97 -10.61 -10.88
C ILE A 131 -9.76 -12.13 -11.01
N SER A 132 -9.10 -12.55 -12.08
CA SER A 132 -8.70 -13.94 -12.30
C SER A 132 -7.37 -14.02 -13.03
N ASN A 133 -6.68 -15.14 -12.82
CA ASN A 133 -5.46 -15.50 -13.53
C ASN A 133 -5.48 -17.02 -13.69
N GLU A 134 -5.92 -17.48 -14.86
CA GLU A 134 -6.23 -18.89 -15.11
C GLU A 134 -5.40 -19.41 -16.29
N PRO A 135 -4.88 -20.65 -16.22
CA PRO A 135 -4.24 -21.28 -17.36
C PRO A 135 -5.29 -21.61 -18.43
N VAL A 136 -4.97 -21.29 -19.69
CA VAL A 136 -5.81 -21.57 -20.85
C VAL A 136 -4.94 -22.21 -21.93
N ASN A 137 -5.44 -23.27 -22.55
CA ASN A 137 -4.77 -23.85 -23.71
C ASN A 137 -5.13 -23.04 -24.97
N TYR A 138 -4.14 -22.40 -25.59
CA TYR A 138 -4.29 -21.68 -26.84
C TYR A 138 -3.39 -22.33 -27.89
N ASN A 139 -4.01 -23.00 -28.88
CA ASN A 139 -3.32 -23.69 -29.97
C ASN A 139 -2.27 -24.72 -29.50
N GLY A 140 -2.56 -25.48 -28.42
CA GLY A 140 -1.66 -26.48 -27.87
C GLY A 140 -0.61 -25.93 -26.89
N VAL A 141 -0.59 -24.61 -26.66
CA VAL A 141 0.31 -23.95 -25.70
C VAL A 141 -0.48 -23.50 -24.47
N GLU A 142 0.01 -23.84 -23.28
CA GLU A 142 -0.55 -23.34 -22.02
C GLU A 142 -0.12 -21.88 -21.82
N ILE A 143 -1.10 -20.98 -21.77
CA ILE A 143 -0.91 -19.55 -21.52
C ILE A 143 -1.68 -19.14 -20.27
N MET A 144 -1.22 -18.08 -19.59
CA MET A 144 -1.96 -17.49 -18.48
C MET A 144 -2.87 -16.38 -18.98
N LYS A 145 -4.18 -16.50 -18.72
CA LYS A 145 -5.17 -15.47 -19.01
C LYS A 145 -5.47 -14.66 -17.75
N GLU A 146 -5.03 -13.42 -17.72
CA GLU A 146 -5.32 -12.46 -16.64
C GLU A 146 -6.54 -11.61 -17.00
N LEU A 147 -7.57 -11.62 -16.15
CA LEU A 147 -8.65 -10.64 -16.18
C LEU A 147 -8.40 -9.62 -15.07
N TYR A 148 -8.36 -8.35 -15.44
CA TYR A 148 -8.07 -7.27 -14.51
C TYR A 148 -8.88 -6.01 -14.79
N MET A 149 -8.92 -5.12 -13.81
CA MET A 149 -9.41 -3.75 -13.93
C MET A 149 -8.28 -2.80 -13.55
N GLU A 150 -8.17 -1.67 -14.24
CA GLU A 150 -7.18 -0.65 -13.94
C GLU A 150 -7.84 0.67 -13.53
N THR A 151 -7.18 1.38 -12.63
CA THR A 151 -7.53 2.74 -12.24
C THR A 151 -6.24 3.56 -12.15
N THR A 152 -6.27 4.77 -12.68
CA THR A 152 -5.11 5.68 -12.66
C THR A 152 -5.33 6.81 -11.68
N ILE A 153 -4.31 7.13 -10.89
CA ILE A 153 -4.26 8.29 -10.02
C ILE A 153 -3.12 9.20 -10.51
N GLY A 154 -3.41 10.48 -10.71
CA GLY A 154 -2.50 11.45 -11.33
C GLY A 154 -2.97 11.90 -12.71
N LEU A 155 -2.37 12.95 -13.24
CA LEU A 155 -2.66 13.48 -14.57
C LEU A 155 -1.49 13.15 -15.49
N HIS A 156 -1.72 12.40 -16.56
CA HIS A 156 -0.77 12.36 -17.67
C HIS A 156 -0.79 13.71 -18.36
N THR A 157 0.31 14.46 -18.29
CA THR A 157 0.43 15.61 -19.18
C THR A 157 0.68 15.10 -20.60
N LYS A 158 -0.15 15.54 -21.55
CA LYS A 158 -0.18 15.05 -22.95
C LYS A 158 1.09 15.33 -23.77
N LYS A 159 2.21 15.72 -23.14
CA LYS A 159 3.48 15.95 -23.84
C LYS A 159 4.34 14.71 -23.74
N ILE A 160 4.49 14.06 -24.87
CA ILE A 160 5.53 13.09 -25.19
C ILE A 160 6.87 13.87 -25.14
N SER A 161 7.33 14.25 -23.96
CA SER A 161 8.71 14.70 -23.77
C SER A 161 9.57 13.46 -23.73
N ALA A 162 10.62 13.48 -24.56
CA ALA A 162 11.62 12.45 -24.80
C ALA A 162 11.73 11.41 -23.69
N VAL A 163 11.69 10.14 -24.09
CA VAL A 163 11.83 8.91 -23.29
C VAL A 163 12.90 9.09 -22.21
N ASP A 164 12.50 9.66 -21.08
CA ASP A 164 13.14 9.37 -19.82
C ASP A 164 12.76 7.92 -19.58
N MET A 165 13.74 7.05 -19.35
CA MET A 165 13.49 5.65 -19.02
C MET A 165 12.79 5.63 -17.66
N ASN A 166 11.49 5.95 -17.63
CA ASN A 166 10.67 6.01 -16.44
C ASN A 166 10.64 4.60 -15.88
N ILE A 167 11.54 4.33 -14.93
CA ILE A 167 11.62 3.05 -14.24
C ILE A 167 10.31 2.93 -13.45
N VAL A 168 9.38 2.17 -14.01
CA VAL A 168 8.13 1.83 -13.34
C VAL A 168 8.46 0.93 -12.18
N LYS A 169 8.19 1.39 -10.95
CA LYS A 169 8.36 0.57 -9.75
C LYS A 169 7.04 -0.11 -9.43
N THR A 170 7.10 -1.43 -9.24
CA THR A 170 5.91 -2.26 -9.05
C THR A 170 5.77 -2.64 -7.58
N VAL A 171 4.55 -2.50 -7.04
CA VAL A 171 4.21 -2.80 -5.66
C VAL A 171 3.06 -3.77 -5.62
N ASN A 172 3.31 -4.95 -5.06
CA ASN A 172 2.27 -5.92 -4.78
C ASN A 172 1.60 -5.61 -3.44
N ILE A 173 0.71 -4.62 -3.44
CA ILE A 173 0.20 -4.00 -2.21
C ILE A 173 -0.66 -4.96 -1.38
N THR A 174 -1.39 -5.88 -2.03
CA THR A 174 -2.15 -6.93 -1.32
C THR A 174 -1.23 -7.84 -0.53
N ASP A 175 -0.09 -8.26 -1.09
CA ASP A 175 0.85 -9.14 -0.41
C ASP A 175 1.58 -8.41 0.74
N ILE A 176 1.90 -7.13 0.55
CA ILE A 176 2.45 -6.28 1.61
C ILE A 176 1.48 -6.17 2.79
N LEU A 177 0.21 -5.86 2.52
CA LEU A 177 -0.82 -5.78 3.56
C LEU A 177 -1.03 -7.14 4.24
N ASN A 178 -1.08 -8.22 3.47
CA ASN A 178 -1.23 -9.56 4.01
C ASN A 178 -0.09 -9.91 4.99
N ASN A 179 1.16 -9.66 4.59
CA ASN A 179 2.31 -9.88 5.45
C ASN A 179 2.22 -9.04 6.73
N PHE A 180 1.87 -7.75 6.61
CA PHE A 180 1.66 -6.87 7.77
C PHE A 180 0.60 -7.41 8.74
N VAL A 181 -0.56 -7.83 8.23
CA VAL A 181 -1.67 -8.36 9.02
C VAL A 181 -1.28 -9.65 9.74
N LEU A 182 -0.60 -10.56 9.04
CA LEU A 182 -0.12 -11.83 9.60
C LEU A 182 0.90 -11.59 10.71
N ARG A 183 1.92 -10.77 10.45
CA ARG A 183 3.01 -10.48 11.38
C ARG A 183 2.54 -9.80 12.67
N LEU A 184 1.57 -8.90 12.59
CA LEU A 184 1.00 -8.23 13.77
C LEU A 184 -0.13 -9.00 14.46
N ASN A 185 -0.47 -10.19 13.95
CA ASN A 185 -1.60 -11.01 14.39
C ASN A 185 -2.90 -10.17 14.48
N LEU A 186 -3.23 -9.54 13.34
CA LEU A 186 -4.41 -8.71 13.18
C LEU A 186 -5.55 -9.52 12.54
N ASN A 187 -6.79 -9.15 12.84
CA ASN A 187 -7.94 -9.82 12.25
C ASN A 187 -8.09 -9.43 10.76
N ARG A 188 -7.81 -10.38 9.87
CA ARG A 188 -7.91 -10.22 8.41
C ARG A 188 -9.29 -9.73 7.94
N SER A 189 -10.38 -10.12 8.60
CA SER A 189 -11.74 -9.69 8.20
C SER A 189 -12.00 -8.19 8.39
N ARG A 190 -11.08 -7.47 9.05
CA ARG A 190 -11.08 -6.01 9.16
C ARG A 190 -10.49 -5.30 7.95
N TYR A 191 -9.96 -6.04 6.98
CA TYR A 191 -9.31 -5.52 5.79
C TYR A 191 -10.03 -6.04 4.53
N PRO A 192 -11.03 -5.31 4.00
CA PRO A 192 -11.73 -5.70 2.79
C PRO A 192 -10.81 -5.97 1.59
N ALA A 193 -9.65 -5.29 1.50
CA ALA A 193 -8.65 -5.54 0.46
C ALA A 193 -8.06 -6.97 0.47
N LEU A 194 -8.30 -7.75 1.53
CA LEU A 194 -7.79 -9.11 1.73
C LEU A 194 -8.86 -10.20 1.67
N SER A 195 -10.15 -9.87 1.53
CA SER A 195 -11.27 -10.79 1.73
C SER A 195 -11.47 -11.83 0.61
N SER A 196 -10.93 -11.59 -0.58
CA SER A 196 -11.10 -12.41 -1.78
C SER A 196 -10.05 -13.54 -1.95
N VAL A 197 -9.09 -13.67 -1.03
CA VAL A 197 -7.97 -14.64 -1.14
C VAL A 197 -8.35 -16.06 -0.68
N ASN A 198 -9.57 -16.28 -0.18
CA ASN A 198 -9.99 -17.57 0.41
C ASN A 198 -10.68 -18.56 -0.56
N SER A 199 -10.29 -18.59 -1.85
CA SER A 199 -10.89 -19.54 -2.82
C SER A 199 -9.87 -20.28 -3.69
N SER A 200 -8.68 -20.62 -3.16
CA SER A 200 -7.75 -21.52 -3.86
C SER A 200 -6.85 -22.30 -2.88
N ARG A 201 -7.48 -23.11 -2.04
CA ARG A 201 -6.88 -24.34 -1.49
C ARG A 201 -7.95 -25.41 -1.52
N SER A 202 -8.03 -26.08 -2.66
CA SER A 202 -8.74 -27.35 -2.88
C SER A 202 -7.79 -28.22 -3.67
#